data_AF-A0A850DI06-F1
#
_entry.id   AF-A0A850DI06-F1
#
_cell.length_a   1.000
_cell.length_b   1.000
_cell.length_c   1.000
_cell.angle_alpha   90.00
_cell.angle_beta   90.00
_cell.angle_gamma   90.00
#
_symmetry.space_group_name_H-M   'P 1'
#
loop_
_entity.id
_entity.type
_entity.pdbx_description
1 polymer ?
#
loop_
_entity_poly.entity_id
_entity_poly.type
_entity_poly.pdbx_seq_one_letter_code
_entity_poly.pdbx_strand_id
1 'polypeptide(L)'
;MSEEMAAFGVVANVRRETAQGEGGLEIRRGTKHFSGGAKVWVLPPRWGDGGEKLYVVGRHRGNRSGYIRIVIGIEHLENFRVRGIYSPALLRAIERPAKGDTRAFGGLWETREEAERFAEFRNRHSVWAKTSEGFHLGYVSDPPPLDLEAKGRTYHLAHFNARRAVYSTLPPPTEPGHTPPR
;
A
#
# COMPACT_ATOMS: atom_id res chain seq x y z
N MET A 1 -9.78 32.49 -14.52
CA MET A 1 -9.92 31.23 -15.27
C MET A 1 -10.23 30.15 -14.25
N SER A 2 -11.48 29.70 -14.20
CA SER A 2 -11.93 28.64 -13.31
C SER A 2 -11.29 27.33 -13.79
N GLU A 3 -10.39 26.75 -12.99
CA GLU A 3 -9.87 25.39 -13.26
C GLU A 3 -11.02 24.41 -12.97
N GLU A 4 -11.78 24.06 -14.00
CA GLU A 4 -12.87 23.09 -13.88
C GLU A 4 -12.27 21.74 -13.48
N MET A 5 -12.71 21.19 -12.35
CA MET A 5 -12.23 19.91 -11.83
C MET A 5 -12.66 18.80 -12.78
N ALA A 6 -11.70 18.17 -13.46
CA ALA A 6 -12.01 17.18 -14.49
C ALA A 6 -12.37 15.80 -13.91
N ALA A 7 -11.81 15.44 -12.75
CA ALA A 7 -12.16 14.22 -12.00
C ALA A 7 -11.61 14.25 -10.57
N PHE A 8 -11.78 13.16 -9.82
CA PHE A 8 -11.08 12.88 -8.55
C PHE A 8 -10.34 11.54 -8.63
N GLY A 9 -9.39 11.34 -7.73
CA GLY A 9 -8.73 10.05 -7.56
C GLY A 9 -7.92 9.96 -6.29
N VAL A 10 -7.50 8.75 -5.95
CA VAL A 10 -6.60 8.50 -4.82
C VAL A 10 -5.17 8.85 -5.24
N VAL A 11 -4.47 9.59 -4.38
CA VAL A 11 -3.02 9.79 -4.47
C VAL A 11 -2.35 9.17 -3.26
N ALA A 12 -1.14 8.69 -3.48
CA ALA A 12 -0.24 8.21 -2.45
C ALA A 12 1.16 8.80 -2.67
N ASN A 13 2.00 8.67 -1.66
CA ASN A 13 3.42 8.94 -1.76
C ASN A 13 4.18 7.60 -1.84
N VAL A 14 5.17 7.53 -2.71
CA VAL A 14 6.14 6.45 -2.68
C VAL A 14 6.96 6.58 -1.41
N ARG A 15 7.10 5.50 -0.64
CA ARG A 15 7.87 5.53 0.60
C ARG A 15 9.30 6.00 0.36
N ARG A 16 9.87 6.72 1.33
CA ARG A 16 11.27 7.17 1.24
C ARG A 16 12.24 6.00 1.13
N GLU A 17 11.95 4.94 1.88
CA GLU A 17 12.70 3.70 1.94
C GLU A 17 11.76 2.54 1.66
N THR A 18 12.16 1.66 0.75
CA THR A 18 11.42 0.44 0.42
C THR A 18 12.33 -0.75 0.66
N ALA A 19 11.79 -1.78 1.31
CA ALA A 19 12.43 -3.09 1.36
C ALA A 19 12.24 -3.78 0.01
N GLN A 20 13.33 -4.09 -0.68
CA GLN A 20 13.37 -4.77 -1.97
C GLN A 20 14.27 -6.01 -1.87
N GLY A 21 14.28 -6.85 -2.91
CA GLY A 21 15.09 -8.08 -2.96
C GLY A 21 14.46 -9.28 -2.25
N GLU A 22 15.10 -10.44 -2.38
CA GLU A 22 14.64 -11.70 -1.77
C GLU A 22 14.62 -11.56 -0.23
N GLY A 23 13.46 -11.80 0.37
CA GLY A 23 13.26 -11.62 1.82
C GLY A 23 13.11 -10.17 2.31
N GLY A 24 13.15 -9.17 1.43
CA GLY A 24 12.98 -7.75 1.79
C GLY A 24 14.16 -7.17 2.58
N LEU A 25 15.37 -7.72 2.39
CA LEU A 25 16.56 -7.32 3.13
C LEU A 25 17.30 -6.11 2.51
N GLU A 26 17.00 -5.76 1.26
CA GLU A 26 17.64 -4.61 0.61
C GLU A 26 16.81 -3.35 0.79
N ILE A 27 17.24 -2.46 1.68
CA ILE A 27 16.62 -1.14 1.82
C ILE A 27 17.09 -0.23 0.69
N ARG A 28 16.16 0.21 -0.17
CA ARG A 28 16.42 1.13 -1.28
C ARG A 28 15.62 2.41 -1.13
N ARG A 29 16.16 3.53 -1.63
CA ARG A 29 15.47 4.83 -1.63
C ARG A 29 14.46 4.89 -2.77
N GLY A 30 13.17 4.98 -2.45
CA GLY A 30 12.07 4.94 -3.42
C GLY A 30 12.01 3.60 -4.16
N THR A 31 11.63 3.62 -5.43
CA THR A 31 11.64 2.44 -6.31
C THR A 31 12.50 2.68 -7.54
N LYS A 32 12.67 1.64 -8.37
CA LYS A 32 13.31 1.76 -9.69
C LYS A 32 12.73 2.91 -10.53
N HIS A 33 11.42 3.14 -10.44
CA HIS A 33 10.68 4.04 -11.31
C HIS A 33 10.29 5.37 -10.67
N PHE A 34 10.25 5.46 -9.34
CA PHE A 34 9.82 6.65 -8.62
C PHE A 34 10.79 7.01 -7.49
N SER A 35 11.09 8.29 -7.34
CA SER A 35 11.87 8.77 -6.20
C SER A 35 11.10 8.57 -4.89
N GLY A 36 11.82 8.36 -3.78
CA GLY A 36 11.20 8.37 -2.45
C GLY A 36 10.48 9.70 -2.20
N GLY A 37 9.25 9.63 -1.70
CA GLY A 37 8.34 10.76 -1.50
C GLY A 37 7.56 11.17 -2.76
N ALA A 38 7.82 10.59 -3.94
CA ALA A 38 7.12 10.96 -5.16
C ALA A 38 5.61 10.74 -5.04
N LYS A 39 4.83 11.73 -5.47
CA LYS A 39 3.36 11.61 -5.56
C LYS A 39 2.97 10.76 -6.75
N VAL A 40 2.14 9.75 -6.51
CA VAL A 40 1.55 8.89 -7.53
C VAL A 40 0.02 8.86 -7.38
N TRP A 41 -0.67 8.67 -8.50
CA TRP A 41 -2.11 8.45 -8.55
C TRP A 41 -2.38 6.97 -8.56
N VAL A 42 -3.24 6.49 -7.67
CA VAL A 42 -3.56 5.09 -7.46
C VAL A 42 -4.88 4.80 -8.15
N LEU A 43 -4.89 3.78 -9.02
CA LEU A 43 -6.11 3.33 -9.69
C LEU A 43 -6.83 2.26 -8.87
N PRO A 44 -8.14 2.05 -9.09
CA PRO A 44 -8.90 1.01 -8.40
C PRO A 44 -8.24 -0.39 -8.54
N PRO A 45 -8.27 -1.23 -7.47
CA PRO A 45 -7.77 -2.60 -7.52
C PRO A 45 -8.45 -3.42 -8.62
N ARG A 46 -7.71 -4.29 -9.32
CA ARG A 46 -8.25 -5.06 -10.46
C ARG A 46 -8.07 -6.56 -10.38
N TRP A 47 -7.18 -7.06 -9.53
CA TRP A 47 -6.78 -8.46 -9.55
C TRP A 47 -7.48 -9.32 -8.50
N GLY A 48 -8.44 -8.77 -7.74
CA GLY A 48 -9.05 -9.50 -6.63
C GLY A 48 -8.04 -9.95 -5.56
N ASP A 49 -6.81 -9.46 -5.64
CA ASP A 49 -5.66 -9.75 -4.79
C ASP A 49 -5.70 -8.95 -3.49
N GLY A 50 -6.90 -8.52 -3.07
CA GLY A 50 -7.06 -7.57 -1.98
C GLY A 50 -6.35 -6.23 -2.21
N GLY A 51 -5.93 -5.92 -3.45
CA GLY A 51 -5.17 -4.73 -3.82
C GLY A 51 -3.76 -4.70 -3.22
N GLU A 52 -3.10 -5.86 -3.16
CA GLU A 52 -1.67 -5.99 -2.87
C GLU A 52 -0.83 -5.32 -3.95
N LYS A 53 -1.23 -5.46 -5.22
CA LYS A 53 -0.61 -4.78 -6.36
C LYS A 53 -1.59 -3.82 -7.00
N LEU A 54 -1.11 -2.62 -7.30
CA LEU A 54 -1.95 -1.56 -7.85
C LEU A 54 -1.30 -0.91 -9.04
N TYR A 55 -2.14 -0.51 -10.00
CA TYR A 55 -1.71 0.43 -11.01
C TYR A 55 -1.52 1.81 -10.39
N VAL A 56 -0.35 2.40 -10.64
CA VAL A 56 -0.04 3.76 -10.27
C VAL A 56 0.42 4.58 -11.46
N VAL A 57 0.05 5.87 -11.45
CA VAL A 57 0.45 6.85 -12.45
C VAL A 57 1.25 7.96 -11.79
N GLY A 58 2.48 8.18 -12.25
CA GLY A 58 3.38 9.16 -11.64
C GLY A 58 4.47 9.63 -12.59
N ARG A 59 5.25 10.62 -12.17
CA ARG A 59 6.41 11.09 -12.93
C ARG A 59 7.60 10.16 -12.71
N HIS A 60 8.18 9.65 -13.80
CA HIS A 60 9.31 8.74 -13.73
C HIS A 60 10.54 9.41 -13.08
N ARG A 61 11.28 8.65 -12.28
CA ARG A 61 12.55 9.09 -11.69
C ARG A 61 13.58 9.35 -12.79
N GLY A 62 14.20 10.53 -12.81
CA GLY A 62 15.28 10.86 -13.74
C GLY A 62 14.84 11.27 -15.15
N ASN A 63 13.55 11.18 -15.50
CA ASN A 63 13.02 11.76 -16.75
C ASN A 63 12.00 12.85 -16.41
N ARG A 64 12.20 14.07 -16.94
CA ARG A 64 11.34 15.23 -16.64
C ARG A 64 10.08 15.29 -17.51
N SER A 65 10.01 14.57 -18.63
CA SER A 65 8.87 14.65 -19.54
C SER A 65 8.05 13.36 -19.54
N GLY A 66 7.00 13.33 -18.73
CA GLY A 66 5.90 12.37 -18.89
C GLY A 66 5.45 11.67 -17.61
N TYR A 67 4.17 11.28 -17.62
CA TYR A 67 3.62 10.32 -16.66
C TYR A 67 3.84 8.90 -17.18
N ILE A 68 4.21 8.00 -16.28
CA ILE A 68 4.25 6.57 -16.53
C ILE A 68 3.16 5.88 -15.73
N ARG A 69 2.62 4.79 -16.29
CA ARG A 69 1.69 3.87 -15.62
C ARG A 69 2.38 2.53 -15.42
N ILE A 70 2.51 2.10 -14.16
CA ILE A 70 3.14 0.83 -13.81
C ILE A 70 2.38 0.15 -12.67
N VAL A 71 2.63 -1.14 -12.46
CA VAL A 71 2.18 -1.86 -11.26
C VAL A 71 3.22 -1.68 -10.16
N ILE A 72 2.76 -1.37 -8.95
CA ILE A 72 3.59 -1.31 -7.73
C ILE A 72 2.90 -2.06 -6.60
N GLY A 73 3.68 -2.66 -5.70
CA GLY A 73 3.18 -3.20 -4.45
C GLY A 73 2.72 -2.09 -3.50
N ILE A 74 1.60 -2.30 -2.82
CA ILE A 74 1.03 -1.36 -1.85
C ILE A 74 2.01 -1.06 -0.70
N GLU A 75 2.89 -2.00 -0.35
CA GLU A 75 3.92 -1.86 0.68
C GLU A 75 4.91 -0.72 0.39
N HIS A 76 5.05 -0.32 -0.87
CA HIS A 76 5.90 0.79 -1.30
C HIS A 76 5.21 2.15 -1.26
N LEU A 77 3.94 2.21 -0.84
CA LEU A 77 3.12 3.41 -0.82
C LEU A 77 2.70 3.78 0.61
N GLU A 78 2.49 5.08 0.83
CA GLU A 78 2.01 5.65 2.08
C GLU A 78 1.23 6.95 1.86
N ASN A 79 0.56 7.45 2.90
CA ASN A 79 -0.16 8.73 2.90
C ASN A 79 -1.25 8.81 1.81
N PHE A 80 -2.13 7.80 1.77
CA PHE A 80 -3.24 7.74 0.83
C PHE A 80 -4.24 8.85 1.12
N ARG A 81 -4.72 9.54 0.08
CA ARG A 81 -5.70 10.63 0.19
C ARG A 81 -6.38 10.90 -1.13
N VAL A 82 -7.58 11.46 -1.11
CA VAL A 82 -8.29 11.85 -2.33
C VAL A 82 -7.90 13.26 -2.77
N ARG A 83 -7.72 13.45 -4.09
CA ARG A 83 -7.44 14.75 -4.71
C ARG A 83 -8.20 14.90 -6.02
N GLY A 84 -8.56 16.15 -6.35
CA GLY A 84 -9.07 16.53 -7.67
C GLY A 84 -7.96 16.48 -8.74
N ILE A 85 -8.34 16.05 -9.94
CA ILE A 85 -7.51 16.01 -11.14
C ILE A 85 -7.91 17.17 -12.03
N TYR A 86 -6.94 18.04 -12.33
CA TYR A 86 -7.12 19.19 -13.20
C TYR A 86 -6.27 19.10 -14.48
N SER A 87 -5.36 18.11 -14.56
CA SER A 87 -4.38 18.01 -15.65
C SER A 87 -4.85 17.06 -16.77
N PRO A 88 -5.09 17.55 -18.00
CA PRO A 88 -5.44 16.69 -19.12
C PRO A 88 -4.35 15.68 -19.48
N ALA A 89 -3.07 16.04 -19.26
CA ALA A 89 -1.95 15.14 -19.50
C ALA A 89 -1.94 13.94 -18.55
N LEU A 90 -2.43 14.12 -17.32
CA LEU A 90 -2.58 13.05 -16.35
C LEU A 90 -3.74 12.12 -16.74
N LEU A 91 -4.89 12.68 -17.14
CA LEU A 91 -6.04 11.88 -17.57
C LEU A 91 -5.67 10.95 -18.73
N ARG A 92 -5.00 11.48 -19.75
CA ARG A 92 -4.48 10.67 -20.86
C ARG A 92 -3.54 9.55 -20.40
N ALA A 93 -2.74 9.79 -19.36
CA ALA A 93 -1.83 8.78 -18.82
C ALA A 93 -2.56 7.70 -18.00
N ILE A 94 -3.67 8.06 -17.35
CA ILE A 94 -4.55 7.14 -16.61
C ILE A 94 -5.33 6.25 -17.57
N GLU A 95 -5.84 6.82 -18.67
CA GLU A 95 -6.59 6.09 -19.69
C GLU A 95 -5.69 5.18 -20.54
N ARG A 96 -4.39 5.52 -20.65
CA ARG A 96 -3.46 4.73 -21.45
C ARG A 96 -3.23 3.33 -20.85
N PRO A 97 -3.22 2.27 -21.68
CA PRO A 97 -2.76 0.94 -21.27
C PRO A 97 -1.37 0.96 -20.66
N ALA A 98 -1.18 0.18 -19.60
CA ALA A 98 0.16 -0.20 -19.19
C ALA A 98 0.78 -1.10 -20.29
N LYS A 99 2.09 -0.98 -20.50
CA LYS A 99 2.80 -1.76 -21.52
C LYS A 99 2.62 -3.27 -21.23
N GLY A 100 1.98 -3.99 -22.16
CA GLY A 100 1.76 -5.43 -22.05
C GLY A 100 0.43 -5.86 -21.40
N ASP A 101 -0.46 -4.95 -21.04
CA ASP A 101 -1.82 -5.28 -20.57
C ASP A 101 -2.88 -4.86 -21.59
N THR A 102 -3.63 -5.84 -22.09
CA THR A 102 -4.72 -5.68 -23.08
C THR A 102 -6.11 -5.68 -22.45
N ARG A 103 -6.23 -5.83 -21.12
CA ARG A 103 -7.53 -5.88 -20.43
C ARG A 103 -8.21 -4.50 -20.40
N ALA A 104 -9.54 -4.52 -20.50
CA ALA A 104 -10.40 -3.34 -20.48
C ALA A 104 -10.05 -2.39 -19.33
N PHE A 105 -9.95 -1.10 -19.67
CA PHE A 105 -9.43 -0.06 -18.80
C PHE A 105 -10.43 0.31 -17.70
N GLY A 106 -10.25 -0.19 -16.47
CA GLY A 106 -10.89 0.41 -15.28
C GLY A 106 -10.28 1.79 -14.95
N GLY A 107 -10.82 2.87 -15.51
CA GLY A 107 -10.24 4.22 -15.49
C GLY A 107 -10.02 4.80 -14.08
N LEU A 108 -10.82 5.80 -13.74
CA LEU A 108 -10.77 6.49 -12.46
C LEU A 108 -11.68 5.80 -11.43
N TRP A 109 -11.64 6.31 -10.21
CA TRP A 109 -12.58 5.92 -9.16
C TRP A 109 -14.00 6.35 -9.55
N GLU A 110 -15.00 5.49 -9.35
CA GLU A 110 -16.38 5.78 -9.79
C GLU A 110 -17.02 6.86 -8.92
N THR A 111 -16.81 6.78 -7.61
CA THR A 111 -17.32 7.76 -6.64
C THR A 111 -16.22 8.27 -5.72
N ARG A 112 -16.39 9.51 -5.24
CA ARG A 112 -15.41 10.13 -4.33
C ARG A 112 -15.38 9.36 -3.02
N GLU A 113 -16.53 8.89 -2.58
CA GLU A 113 -16.74 8.12 -1.36
C GLU A 113 -16.00 6.77 -1.42
N GLU A 114 -15.97 6.10 -2.57
CA GLU A 114 -15.14 4.90 -2.77
C GLU A 114 -13.65 5.19 -2.66
N ALA A 115 -13.21 6.27 -3.29
CA ALA A 115 -11.82 6.71 -3.22
C ALA A 115 -11.41 7.04 -1.78
N GLU A 116 -12.30 7.69 -1.02
CA GLU A 116 -12.09 8.04 0.39
C GLU A 116 -12.05 6.79 1.27
N ARG A 117 -13.03 5.88 1.14
CA ARG A 117 -13.04 4.59 1.87
C ARG A 117 -11.78 3.80 1.61
N PHE A 118 -11.32 3.74 0.35
CA PHE A 118 -10.08 3.03 0.04
C PHE A 118 -8.86 3.69 0.69
N ALA A 119 -8.73 5.02 0.58
CA ALA A 119 -7.62 5.74 1.18
C ALA A 119 -7.58 5.57 2.70
N GLU A 120 -8.72 5.68 3.38
CA GLU A 120 -8.85 5.45 4.81
C GLU A 120 -8.49 4.02 5.18
N PHE A 121 -9.05 3.03 4.48
CA PHE A 121 -8.77 1.62 4.71
C PHE A 121 -7.28 1.33 4.62
N ARG A 122 -6.56 1.88 3.63
CA ARG A 122 -5.11 1.68 3.47
C ARG A 122 -4.24 2.41 4.48
N ASN A 123 -4.66 3.59 4.91
CA ASN A 123 -3.95 4.26 5.99
C ASN A 123 -4.14 3.52 7.32
N ARG A 124 -5.32 2.93 7.55
CA ARG A 124 -5.58 2.11 8.74
C ARG A 124 -4.84 0.77 8.67
N HIS A 125 -4.86 0.07 7.54
CA HIS A 125 -4.30 -1.27 7.35
C HIS A 125 -2.98 -1.21 6.56
N SER A 126 -1.92 -0.76 7.21
CA SER A 126 -0.64 -0.50 6.56
C SER A 126 0.49 -1.45 6.98
N VAL A 127 0.27 -2.28 8.00
CA VAL A 127 1.27 -3.22 8.53
C VAL A 127 1.13 -4.56 7.83
N TRP A 128 2.22 -5.04 7.24
CA TRP A 128 2.23 -6.35 6.59
C TRP A 128 2.31 -7.47 7.63
N ALA A 129 1.36 -8.40 7.61
CA ALA A 129 1.26 -9.49 8.57
C ALA A 129 1.55 -10.86 7.95
N LYS A 130 2.31 -11.67 8.68
CA LYS A 130 2.57 -13.07 8.36
C LYS A 130 2.66 -13.93 9.61
N THR A 131 2.55 -15.24 9.46
CA THR A 131 2.81 -16.18 10.56
C THR A 131 4.31 -16.41 10.74
N SER A 132 4.70 -17.01 11.87
CA SER A 132 6.06 -17.50 12.16
C SER A 132 6.57 -18.47 11.09
N GLU A 133 5.67 -19.26 10.51
CA GLU A 133 5.93 -20.26 9.46
C GLU A 133 5.93 -19.64 8.05
N GLY A 134 5.72 -18.33 7.95
CA GLY A 134 5.81 -17.59 6.68
C GLY A 134 4.50 -17.48 5.90
N PHE A 135 3.36 -17.91 6.46
CA PHE A 135 2.07 -17.75 5.79
C PHE A 135 1.64 -16.28 5.79
N HIS A 136 1.20 -15.77 4.64
CA HIS A 136 0.70 -14.41 4.50
C HIS A 136 -0.69 -14.29 5.13
N LEU A 137 -0.86 -13.34 6.05
CA LEU A 137 -2.13 -13.04 6.73
C LEU A 137 -2.78 -11.75 6.18
N GLY A 138 -2.10 -11.05 5.26
CA GLY A 138 -2.56 -9.80 4.65
C GLY A 138 -2.01 -8.57 5.37
N TYR A 139 -2.74 -7.47 5.31
CA TYR A 139 -2.40 -6.22 5.99
C TYR A 139 -3.29 -6.03 7.23
N VAL A 140 -2.67 -5.69 8.36
CA VAL A 140 -3.33 -5.40 9.63
C VAL A 140 -3.18 -3.93 9.99
N SER A 141 -3.86 -3.52 11.06
CA SER A 141 -3.79 -2.13 11.53
C SER A 141 -2.39 -1.69 11.95
N ASP A 142 -2.15 -0.38 11.98
CA ASP A 142 -1.02 0.22 12.69
C ASP A 142 -1.54 1.00 13.92
N PRO A 143 -1.28 0.56 15.17
CA PRO A 143 -0.47 -0.60 15.54
C PRO A 143 -1.17 -1.94 15.23
N PRO A 144 -0.42 -3.04 15.04
CA PRO A 144 -0.99 -4.36 14.76
C PRO A 144 -1.78 -4.87 15.98
N PRO A 145 -2.90 -5.57 15.77
CA PRO A 145 -3.67 -6.14 16.86
C PRO A 145 -2.86 -7.24 17.55
N LEU A 146 -3.00 -7.36 18.88
CA LEU A 146 -2.35 -8.41 19.66
C LEU A 146 -2.85 -9.80 19.27
N ASP A 147 -4.15 -9.91 19.00
CA ASP A 147 -4.79 -11.14 18.55
C ASP A 147 -5.43 -10.93 17.17
N LEU A 148 -5.20 -11.86 16.25
CA LEU A 148 -5.74 -11.84 14.90
C LEU A 148 -6.50 -13.13 14.62
N GLU A 149 -7.79 -13.00 14.33
CA GLU A 149 -8.61 -14.10 13.86
C GLU A 149 -8.48 -14.26 12.34
N ALA A 150 -7.92 -15.38 11.89
CA ALA A 150 -7.77 -15.67 10.47
C ALA A 150 -7.98 -17.17 10.19
N LYS A 151 -8.81 -17.48 9.18
CA LYS A 151 -9.10 -18.87 8.76
C LYS A 151 -9.57 -19.79 9.92
N GLY A 152 -10.34 -19.25 10.86
CA GLY A 152 -10.86 -19.98 12.02
C GLY A 152 -9.81 -20.31 13.08
N ARG A 153 -8.70 -19.56 13.13
CA ARG A 153 -7.66 -19.68 14.16
C ARG A 153 -7.29 -18.30 14.69
N THR A 154 -7.05 -18.25 15.99
CA THR A 154 -6.44 -17.10 16.67
C THR A 154 -4.92 -17.17 16.49
N TYR A 155 -4.32 -16.05 16.09
CA TYR A 155 -2.89 -15.87 16.12
C TYR A 155 -2.52 -14.69 17.00
N HIS A 156 -1.48 -14.86 17.80
CA HIS A 156 -0.96 -13.87 18.74
C HIS A 156 0.26 -13.17 18.16
N LEU A 157 0.34 -11.86 18.34
CA LEU A 157 1.46 -11.05 17.89
C LEU A 157 2.75 -11.47 18.62
N ALA A 158 3.66 -12.11 17.89
CA ALA A 158 4.92 -12.61 18.43
C ALA A 158 6.07 -11.59 18.26
N HIS A 159 6.08 -10.87 17.13
CA HIS A 159 7.08 -9.85 16.87
C HIS A 159 6.50 -8.75 15.97
N PHE A 160 6.69 -7.49 16.38
CA PHE A 160 6.38 -6.33 15.56
C PHE A 160 7.63 -5.47 15.43
N ASN A 161 8.04 -5.23 14.19
CA ASN A 161 8.99 -4.17 13.86
C ASN A 161 8.30 -3.10 13.02
N ALA A 162 9.02 -2.03 12.68
CA ALA A 162 8.49 -0.81 12.11
C ALA A 162 7.32 -0.94 11.11
N ARG A 163 7.24 -2.01 10.29
CA ARG A 163 6.11 -2.25 9.37
C ARG A 163 5.73 -3.72 9.13
N ARG A 164 6.26 -4.65 9.94
CA ARG A 164 5.99 -6.07 9.79
C ARG A 164 5.56 -6.67 11.11
N ALA A 165 4.38 -7.27 11.11
CA ALA A 165 3.85 -8.06 12.21
C ALA A 165 4.05 -9.55 11.89
N VAL A 166 4.63 -10.26 12.86
CA VAL A 166 4.75 -11.72 12.85
C VAL A 166 3.85 -12.27 13.94
N TYR A 167 2.98 -13.18 13.54
CA TYR A 167 1.98 -13.81 14.37
C TYR A 167 2.31 -15.29 14.60
N SER A 168 1.96 -15.82 15.77
CA SER A 168 2.10 -17.23 16.12
C SER A 168 0.78 -17.78 16.63
N THR A 169 0.51 -19.07 16.43
CA THR A 169 -0.63 -19.73 17.10
C THR A 169 -0.35 -20.00 18.58
N LEU A 170 0.89 -19.82 19.04
CA LEU A 170 1.25 -19.92 20.44
C LEU A 170 1.06 -18.55 21.12
N PRO A 171 0.46 -18.49 22.31
CA PRO A 171 0.37 -17.26 23.06
C PRO A 171 1.78 -16.76 23.42
N PRO A 172 1.98 -15.43 23.56
CA PRO A 172 3.25 -14.90 24.01
C PRO A 172 3.64 -15.50 25.37
N PRO A 173 4.94 -15.74 25.64
CA PRO A 173 5.38 -16.20 26.94
C PRO A 173 4.87 -15.25 28.02
N THR A 174 4.25 -15.79 29.06
CA THR A 174 3.90 -15.00 30.24
C THR A 174 5.21 -14.54 30.87
N GLU A 175 5.40 -13.23 31.03
CA GLU A 175 6.54 -12.75 31.82
C GLU A 175 6.46 -13.41 33.20
N PRO A 176 7.54 -14.06 33.68
CA PRO A 176 7.54 -14.63 35.02
C PRO A 176 7.25 -13.49 35.99
N GLY A 177 6.10 -13.56 36.66
CA GLY A 177 5.62 -12.53 37.55
C GLY A 177 6.74 -12.12 38.50
N HIS A 178 7.12 -10.84 38.44
CA HIS A 178 8.07 -10.25 39.35
C HIS A 178 7.52 -10.46 40.76
N THR A 179 8.06 -11.46 41.46
CA THR A 179 7.74 -11.66 42.87
C THR A 179 8.48 -10.56 43.60
N PRO A 180 7.80 -9.56 44.19
CA PRO A 180 8.49 -8.53 44.94
C PRO A 180 9.24 -9.19 46.11
N PRO A 181 10.45 -8.72 46.45
CA PRO A 181 11.16 -9.22 47.62
C PRO A 181 10.33 -8.96 48.90
N ARG A 182 10.34 -9.94 49.81
CA ARG A 182 9.70 -9.88 51.12
C ARG A 182 10.35 -8.85 52.04
#